data_AF-A0A3S1KDU9-F1
#
_entry.id   AF-A0A3S1KDU9-F1
#
_cell.length_a   1.000
_cell.length_b   1.000
_cell.length_c   1.000
_cell.angle_alpha   90.00
_cell.angle_beta   90.00
_cell.angle_gamma   90.00
#
_symmetry.space_group_name_H-M   'P 1'
#
loop_
_entity.id
_entity.type
_entity.pdbx_description
1 polymer ?
#
loop_
_entity_poly.entity_id
_entity_poly.type
_entity_poly.pdbx_seq_one_letter_code
_entity_poly.pdbx_strand_id
1 'polypeptide(L)'
;MPTSAEPPRLAVSTSAEPYGRVVVRAALWLTLLAPLFYSTYGFANWLASTREHVGSIVFAWEHHVPFLAWTIVPYWSINLFYGLSLLLNDSRQGVDRLASRYLTAQVVAVTCFILFPLTATFVRPATSGLPGFLFAVLGGFDKPFNQAPSLHIALLVIIWDHWRQRLGGPLLALWHGWCFLIGASVLTTWQHHFIDIPTGALLGFFALWLFPAKGEMPFAGFRLTADAKARRLSLCYALGAALVLAGAAIGVFFSAIALVLLWPALALAIVAFAYAGAGAKVFQKTADGQVSLASRILLWPYRLARPGQDIDP
;
A
#
# COMPACT_ATOMS: atom_id res chain seq x y z
N MET A 1 -13.62 -5.56 63.34
CA MET A 1 -13.53 -6.68 62.37
C MET A 1 -14.93 -7.26 62.21
N PRO A 2 -15.62 -6.92 61.12
CA PRO A 2 -15.95 -7.97 60.17
C PRO A 2 -15.59 -7.59 58.74
N THR A 3 -14.97 -8.55 58.08
CA THR A 3 -14.56 -8.62 56.68
C THR A 3 -15.76 -8.42 55.74
N SER A 4 -15.77 -7.30 55.01
CA SER A 4 -16.66 -7.12 53.86
C SER A 4 -15.92 -7.61 52.62
N ALA A 5 -16.40 -8.71 52.04
CA ALA A 5 -15.82 -9.36 50.88
C ALA A 5 -15.83 -8.43 49.66
N GLU A 6 -14.66 -8.28 49.03
CA GLU A 6 -14.50 -7.68 47.71
C GLU A 6 -15.25 -8.54 46.67
N PRO A 7 -16.11 -7.98 45.81
CA PRO A 7 -16.80 -8.77 44.80
C PRO A 7 -15.78 -9.31 43.78
N PRO A 8 -15.96 -10.54 43.27
CA PRO A 8 -15.02 -11.14 42.34
C PRO A 8 -14.98 -10.32 41.05
N ARG A 9 -13.77 -9.86 40.68
CA ARG A 9 -13.49 -9.30 39.35
C ARG A 9 -13.89 -10.34 38.31
N LEU A 10 -14.97 -10.06 37.57
CA LEU A 10 -15.33 -10.79 36.37
C LEU A 10 -14.16 -10.67 35.39
N ALA A 11 -13.33 -11.71 35.35
CA ALA A 11 -12.38 -11.90 34.27
C ALA A 11 -13.21 -12.02 32.99
N VAL A 12 -13.19 -10.96 32.18
CA VAL A 12 -13.70 -11.02 30.80
C VAL A 12 -12.79 -12.00 30.07
N SER A 13 -13.19 -13.27 30.11
CA SER A 13 -12.72 -14.29 29.19
C SER A 13 -13.14 -13.82 27.79
N THR A 14 -12.24 -13.13 27.09
CA THR A 14 -12.36 -12.95 25.66
C THR A 14 -12.21 -14.34 25.05
N SER A 15 -13.32 -15.05 24.87
CA SER A 15 -13.34 -16.32 24.15
C SER A 15 -12.67 -16.07 22.80
N ALA A 16 -11.51 -16.68 22.58
CA ALA A 16 -10.83 -16.58 21.29
C ALA A 16 -11.80 -16.99 20.18
N GLU A 17 -11.95 -16.15 19.15
CA GLU A 17 -12.86 -16.47 18.04
C GLU A 17 -12.46 -17.83 17.46
N PRO A 18 -13.42 -18.74 17.18
CA PRO A 18 -13.10 -20.00 16.53
C PRO A 18 -12.38 -19.73 15.21
N TYR A 19 -11.17 -20.27 15.05
CA TYR A 19 -10.31 -20.03 13.88
C TYR A 19 -11.02 -20.34 12.55
N GLY A 20 -11.93 -21.32 12.54
CA GLY A 20 -12.76 -21.62 11.37
C GLY A 20 -13.57 -20.42 10.86
N ARG A 21 -14.03 -19.52 11.74
CA ARG A 21 -14.73 -18.29 11.33
C ARG A 21 -13.79 -17.29 10.66
N VAL A 22 -12.53 -17.25 11.07
CA VAL A 22 -11.49 -16.41 10.43
C VAL A 22 -11.19 -16.93 9.04
N VAL A 23 -11.00 -18.25 8.89
CA VAL A 23 -10.76 -18.90 7.59
C VAL A 23 -11.93 -18.70 6.64
N VAL A 24 -13.17 -18.87 7.09
CA VAL A 24 -14.36 -18.60 6.26
C VAL A 24 -14.39 -17.14 5.82
N ARG A 25 -14.11 -16.20 6.72
CA ARG A 25 -14.06 -14.76 6.37
C ARG A 25 -12.95 -14.46 5.35
N ALA A 26 -11.79 -15.06 5.52
CA ALA A 26 -10.67 -14.95 4.58
C ALA A 26 -11.02 -15.52 3.20
N ALA A 27 -11.66 -16.70 3.16
CA ALA A 27 -12.14 -17.31 1.93
C ALA A 27 -13.16 -16.42 1.21
N LEU A 28 -14.13 -15.84 1.92
CA LEU A 28 -15.10 -14.90 1.33
C LEU A 28 -14.41 -13.68 0.71
N TRP A 29 -13.41 -13.12 1.40
CA TRP A 29 -12.62 -12.02 0.84
C TRP A 29 -11.81 -12.45 -0.38
N LEU A 30 -11.22 -13.65 -0.39
CA LEU A 30 -10.49 -14.16 -1.56
C LEU A 30 -11.42 -14.36 -2.76
N THR A 31 -12.61 -14.92 -2.53
CA THR A 31 -13.65 -15.09 -3.56
C THR A 31 -14.15 -13.75 -4.11
N LEU A 32 -14.07 -12.66 -3.34
CA LEU A 32 -14.39 -11.31 -3.81
C LEU A 32 -13.20 -10.65 -4.53
N LEU A 33 -12.02 -10.64 -3.90
CA LEU A 33 -10.85 -9.89 -4.36
C LEU A 33 -10.28 -10.47 -5.65
N ALA A 34 -10.23 -11.81 -5.80
CA ALA A 34 -9.65 -12.41 -7.00
C ALA A 34 -10.44 -12.09 -8.28
N PRO A 35 -11.77 -12.34 -8.36
CA PRO A 35 -12.55 -11.95 -9.54
C PRO A 35 -12.55 -10.45 -9.78
N LEU A 36 -12.62 -9.64 -8.72
CA LEU A 36 -12.54 -8.19 -8.84
C LEU A 36 -11.21 -7.78 -9.47
N PHE A 37 -10.09 -8.36 -9.02
CA PHE A 37 -8.76 -8.13 -9.60
C PHE A 37 -8.74 -8.46 -11.09
N TYR A 38 -9.03 -9.70 -11.48
CA TYR A 38 -8.98 -10.09 -12.88
C TYR A 38 -9.92 -9.26 -13.77
N SER A 39 -11.11 -8.91 -13.28
CA SER A 39 -12.08 -8.12 -14.04
C SER A 39 -11.63 -6.67 -14.21
N THR A 40 -11.26 -6.00 -13.12
CA THR A 40 -10.85 -4.58 -13.15
C THR A 40 -9.52 -4.38 -13.86
N TYR A 41 -8.58 -5.30 -13.64
CA TYR A 41 -7.27 -5.29 -14.29
C TYR A 41 -7.38 -5.64 -15.78
N GLY A 42 -8.18 -6.65 -16.13
CA GLY A 42 -8.46 -6.99 -17.52
C GLY A 42 -9.16 -5.84 -18.27
N PHE A 43 -10.10 -5.17 -17.62
CA PHE A 43 -10.77 -3.98 -18.17
C PHE A 43 -9.79 -2.82 -18.40
N ALA A 44 -8.94 -2.50 -17.42
CA ALA A 44 -7.94 -1.45 -17.57
C ALA A 44 -6.96 -1.75 -18.72
N ASN A 45 -6.53 -3.01 -18.85
CA ASN A 45 -5.70 -3.45 -19.98
C ASN A 45 -6.40 -3.34 -21.33
N TRP A 46 -7.68 -3.74 -21.41
CA TRP A 46 -8.47 -3.57 -22.62
C TRP A 46 -8.60 -2.09 -23.00
N LEU A 47 -8.93 -1.23 -22.03
CA LEU A 47 -9.06 0.20 -22.25
C LEU A 47 -7.72 0.86 -22.64
N ALA A 48 -6.60 0.39 -22.09
CA ALA A 48 -5.28 0.86 -22.50
C ALA A 48 -4.97 0.45 -23.95
N SER A 49 -5.37 -0.76 -24.36
CA SER A 49 -5.15 -1.26 -25.72
C SER A 49 -5.95 -0.52 -26.80
N THR A 50 -7.00 0.23 -26.43
CA THR A 50 -7.76 1.07 -27.38
C THR A 50 -7.18 2.48 -27.55
N ARG A 51 -6.14 2.85 -26.79
CA ARG A 51 -5.49 4.16 -26.91
C ARG A 51 -4.42 4.14 -28.00
N GLU A 52 -4.41 5.18 -28.84
CA GLU A 52 -3.45 5.32 -29.94
C GLU A 52 -2.00 5.49 -29.45
N HIS A 53 -1.81 6.18 -28.32
CA HIS A 53 -0.50 6.44 -27.73
C HIS A 53 -0.54 6.10 -26.24
N VAL A 54 0.34 5.19 -25.82
CA VAL A 54 0.58 4.87 -24.41
C VAL A 54 2.03 5.22 -24.10
N GLY A 55 2.24 6.08 -23.10
CA GLY A 55 3.57 6.56 -22.75
C GLY A 55 4.39 5.51 -22.01
N SER A 56 5.70 5.73 -21.87
CA SER A 56 6.57 4.93 -21.02
C SER A 56 7.51 5.83 -20.24
N ILE A 57 7.70 5.55 -18.95
CA ILE A 57 8.62 6.29 -18.09
C ILE A 57 9.77 5.35 -17.72
N VAL A 58 10.92 5.52 -18.37
CA VAL A 58 12.10 4.66 -18.18
C VAL A 58 13.34 5.53 -17.99
N PHE A 59 14.12 5.25 -16.95
CA PHE A 59 15.42 5.89 -16.77
C PHE A 59 16.49 5.21 -17.63
N ALA A 60 17.44 6.00 -18.16
CA ALA A 60 18.51 5.48 -19.02
C ALA A 60 19.32 4.34 -18.38
N TRP A 61 19.57 4.42 -17.06
CA TRP A 61 20.33 3.40 -16.33
C TRP A 61 19.61 2.05 -16.23
N GLU A 62 18.27 2.01 -16.36
CA GLU A 62 17.50 0.77 -16.24
C GLU A 62 17.87 -0.27 -17.31
N HIS A 63 18.40 0.17 -18.46
CA HIS A 63 18.92 -0.71 -19.51
C HIS A 63 20.12 -1.57 -19.05
N HIS A 64 20.78 -1.20 -17.96
CA HIS A 64 21.89 -1.97 -17.38
C HIS A 64 21.41 -3.00 -16.36
N VAL A 65 20.12 -3.04 -16.03
CA VAL A 65 19.57 -4.04 -15.11
C VAL A 65 19.48 -5.38 -15.84
N PRO A 66 20.21 -6.42 -15.39
CA PRO A 66 20.18 -7.71 -16.05
C PRO A 66 18.84 -8.40 -15.86
N PHE A 67 18.34 -9.04 -16.92
CA PHE A 67 17.22 -9.95 -16.82
C PHE A 67 17.65 -11.25 -16.12
N LEU A 68 17.01 -11.59 -15.01
CA LEU A 68 17.30 -12.78 -14.22
C LEU A 68 16.06 -13.66 -14.12
N ALA A 69 15.92 -14.63 -15.03
CA ALA A 69 14.71 -15.44 -15.12
C ALA A 69 14.29 -16.10 -13.79
N TRP A 70 15.25 -16.55 -12.97
CA TRP A 70 14.97 -17.22 -11.70
C TRP A 70 14.28 -16.33 -10.66
N THR A 71 14.39 -15.00 -10.75
CA THR A 71 13.74 -14.07 -9.82
C THR A 71 12.22 -14.00 -10.02
N ILE A 72 11.68 -14.66 -11.05
CA ILE A 72 10.23 -14.88 -11.18
C ILE A 72 9.65 -15.70 -10.03
N VAL A 73 10.47 -16.54 -9.36
CA VAL A 73 10.03 -17.33 -8.20
C VAL A 73 9.71 -16.43 -7.00
N PRO A 74 10.64 -15.57 -6.52
CA PRO A 74 10.30 -14.60 -5.48
C PRO A 74 9.20 -13.65 -5.92
N TYR A 75 9.17 -13.19 -7.19
CA TYR A 75 8.06 -12.40 -7.73
C TYR A 75 6.70 -13.08 -7.49
N TRP A 76 6.54 -14.33 -7.93
CA TRP A 76 5.29 -15.09 -7.73
C TRP A 76 4.97 -15.39 -6.28
N SER A 77 5.97 -15.46 -5.40
CA SER A 77 5.77 -15.76 -3.99
C SER A 77 4.85 -14.75 -3.30
N ILE A 78 4.74 -13.50 -3.80
CA ILE A 78 3.80 -12.53 -3.24
C ILE A 78 2.35 -13.01 -3.33
N ASN A 79 1.97 -13.73 -4.40
CA ASN A 79 0.62 -14.25 -4.59
C ASN A 79 0.29 -15.34 -3.56
N LEU A 80 1.29 -16.15 -3.21
CA LEU A 80 1.17 -17.13 -2.14
C LEU A 80 0.99 -16.42 -0.79
N PHE A 81 1.86 -15.45 -0.48
CA PHE A 81 1.76 -14.69 0.77
C PHE A 81 0.49 -13.85 0.85
N TYR A 82 -0.05 -13.40 -0.28
CA TYR A 82 -1.32 -12.67 -0.34
C TYR A 82 -2.46 -13.50 0.25
N GLY A 83 -2.63 -14.74 -0.22
CA GLY A 83 -3.63 -15.66 0.30
C GLY A 83 -3.32 -16.12 1.73
N LEU A 84 -2.05 -16.46 1.98
CA LEU A 84 -1.61 -16.95 3.29
C LEU A 84 -1.82 -15.91 4.39
N SER A 85 -1.59 -14.63 4.13
CA SER A 85 -1.76 -13.55 5.12
C SER A 85 -3.22 -13.33 5.51
N LEU A 86 -4.18 -13.60 4.60
CA LEU A 86 -5.61 -13.56 4.92
C LEU A 86 -6.01 -14.78 5.75
N LEU A 87 -5.51 -15.96 5.38
CA LEU A 87 -5.83 -17.22 6.07
C LEU A 87 -5.22 -17.27 7.48
N LEU A 88 -3.95 -16.88 7.63
CA LEU A 88 -3.18 -16.92 8.89
C LEU A 88 -3.32 -15.61 9.69
N ASN A 89 -4.56 -15.13 9.83
CA ASN A 89 -4.87 -13.95 10.62
C ASN A 89 -5.47 -14.34 11.98
N ASP A 90 -5.42 -13.43 12.95
CA ASP A 90 -5.80 -13.76 14.35
C ASP A 90 -7.28 -13.51 14.63
N SER A 91 -7.96 -12.74 13.79
CA SER A 91 -9.36 -12.35 13.99
C SER A 91 -10.04 -11.96 12.68
N ARG A 92 -11.38 -12.04 12.65
CA ARG A 92 -12.16 -11.56 11.49
C ARG A 92 -11.94 -10.08 11.18
N GLN A 93 -11.81 -9.25 12.22
CA GLN A 93 -11.51 -7.83 12.04
C GLN A 93 -10.12 -7.62 11.43
N GLY A 94 -9.14 -8.44 11.81
CA GLY A 94 -7.81 -8.42 11.21
C GLY A 94 -7.83 -8.80 9.72
N VAL A 95 -8.65 -9.78 9.34
CA VAL A 95 -8.89 -10.15 7.94
C VAL A 95 -9.51 -8.98 7.19
N ASP A 96 -10.57 -8.37 7.73
CA ASP A 96 -11.28 -7.26 7.10
C ASP A 96 -10.36 -6.05 6.89
N ARG A 97 -9.52 -5.72 7.88
CA ARG A 97 -8.51 -4.66 7.75
C ARG A 97 -7.50 -4.98 6.66
N LEU A 98 -6.97 -6.21 6.62
CA LEU A 98 -6.00 -6.62 5.61
C LEU A 98 -6.60 -6.61 4.20
N ALA A 99 -7.79 -7.18 4.04
CA ALA A 99 -8.53 -7.17 2.78
C ALA A 99 -8.85 -5.74 2.31
N SER A 100 -9.21 -4.84 3.24
CA SER A 100 -9.47 -3.43 2.91
C SER A 100 -8.21 -2.71 2.42
N ARG A 101 -7.02 -3.05 2.95
CA ARG A 101 -5.73 -2.54 2.44
C ARG A 101 -5.48 -3.00 1.01
N TYR A 102 -5.69 -4.29 0.73
CA TYR A 102 -5.56 -4.85 -0.62
C TYR A 102 -6.53 -4.19 -1.60
N LEU A 103 -7.80 -4.08 -1.21
CA LEU A 103 -8.83 -3.43 -2.02
C LEU A 103 -8.49 -1.98 -2.31
N THR A 104 -8.01 -1.23 -1.31
CA THR A 104 -7.58 0.17 -1.49
C THR A 104 -6.43 0.27 -2.48
N ALA A 105 -5.39 -0.55 -2.30
CA ALA A 105 -4.25 -0.57 -3.21
C ALA A 105 -4.69 -0.89 -4.64
N GLN A 106 -5.58 -1.87 -4.81
CA GLN A 106 -6.10 -2.24 -6.12
C GLN A 106 -6.93 -1.12 -6.76
N VAL A 107 -7.90 -0.55 -6.04
CA VAL A 107 -8.77 0.52 -6.57
C VAL A 107 -7.94 1.72 -7.00
N VAL A 108 -6.99 2.16 -6.18
CA VAL A 108 -6.13 3.30 -6.52
C VAL A 108 -5.22 2.95 -7.70
N ALA A 109 -4.56 1.79 -7.70
CA ALA A 109 -3.68 1.37 -8.79
C ALA A 109 -4.44 1.25 -10.12
N VAL A 110 -5.61 0.61 -10.14
CA VAL A 110 -6.45 0.49 -11.35
C VAL A 110 -6.95 1.86 -11.81
N THR A 111 -7.34 2.75 -10.89
CA THR A 111 -7.76 4.11 -11.25
C THR A 111 -6.61 4.89 -11.89
N CYS A 112 -5.41 4.83 -11.30
CA CYS A 112 -4.22 5.43 -11.88
C CYS A 112 -3.89 4.84 -13.26
N PHE A 113 -3.97 3.53 -13.41
CA PHE A 113 -3.74 2.84 -14.68
C PHE A 113 -4.76 3.29 -15.76
N ILE A 114 -6.04 3.40 -15.41
CA ILE A 114 -7.07 3.90 -16.34
C ILE A 114 -6.81 5.35 -16.74
N LEU A 115 -6.43 6.22 -15.80
CA LEU A 115 -6.21 7.64 -16.09
C LEU A 115 -4.92 7.85 -16.89
N PHE A 116 -3.85 7.17 -16.51
CA PHE A 116 -2.48 7.33 -17.01
C PHE A 116 -1.86 5.96 -17.37
N PRO A 117 -2.31 5.30 -18.44
CA PRO A 117 -1.76 4.03 -18.84
C PRO A 117 -0.32 4.23 -19.31
N LEU A 118 0.55 3.31 -18.89
CA LEU A 118 1.97 3.31 -19.20
C LEU A 118 2.38 1.94 -19.71
N THR A 119 3.13 1.88 -20.80
CA THR A 119 3.59 0.61 -21.39
C THR A 119 4.99 0.23 -20.93
N ALA A 120 5.15 -1.05 -20.62
CA ALA A 120 6.46 -1.68 -20.50
C ALA A 120 7.15 -1.69 -21.87
N THR A 121 8.37 -1.17 -21.91
CA THR A 121 9.16 -1.06 -23.14
C THR A 121 10.05 -2.28 -23.40
N PHE A 122 10.34 -3.08 -22.37
CA PHE A 122 11.25 -4.22 -22.48
C PHE A 122 10.54 -5.48 -22.98
N VAL A 123 11.04 -6.05 -24.08
CA VAL A 123 10.60 -7.35 -24.58
C VAL A 123 11.31 -8.46 -23.79
N ARG A 124 10.52 -9.29 -23.09
CA ARG A 124 11.06 -10.40 -22.29
C ARG A 124 11.77 -11.43 -23.18
N PRO A 125 12.99 -11.89 -22.82
CA PRO A 125 13.65 -12.98 -23.54
C PRO A 125 12.87 -14.30 -23.42
N ALA A 126 13.04 -15.19 -24.40
CA ALA A 126 12.52 -16.55 -24.30
C ALA A 126 13.20 -17.28 -23.12
N THR A 127 12.39 -17.88 -22.24
CA THR A 127 12.84 -18.61 -21.06
C THR A 127 12.31 -20.03 -21.08
N SER A 128 13.07 -20.98 -20.52
CA SER A 128 12.73 -22.40 -20.45
C SER A 128 12.64 -22.89 -18.99
N GLY A 129 12.11 -24.10 -18.78
CA GLY A 129 11.96 -24.71 -17.45
C GLY A 129 10.89 -24.04 -16.58
N LEU A 130 11.03 -24.17 -15.25
CA LEU A 130 10.09 -23.61 -14.28
C LEU A 130 9.91 -22.08 -14.43
N PRO A 131 10.98 -21.27 -14.61
CA PRO A 131 10.82 -19.85 -14.89
C PRO A 131 9.98 -19.57 -16.14
N GLY A 132 10.23 -20.30 -17.23
CA GLY A 132 9.46 -20.16 -18.48
C GLY A 132 7.98 -20.47 -18.29
N PHE A 133 7.65 -21.52 -17.54
CA PHE A 133 6.26 -21.83 -17.17
C PHE A 133 5.61 -20.70 -16.36
N LEU A 134 6.28 -20.19 -15.33
CA LEU A 134 5.76 -19.11 -14.49
C LEU A 134 5.58 -17.80 -15.28
N PHE A 135 6.49 -17.50 -16.20
CA PHE A 135 6.34 -16.36 -17.12
C PHE A 135 5.20 -16.56 -18.12
N ALA A 136 4.97 -17.77 -18.61
CA ALA A 136 3.86 -18.06 -19.51
C ALA A 136 2.50 -17.90 -18.80
N VAL A 137 2.37 -18.41 -17.57
CA VAL A 137 1.17 -18.21 -16.75
C VAL A 137 0.96 -16.71 -16.46
N LEU A 138 2.04 -15.99 -16.11
CA LEU A 138 1.96 -14.56 -15.85
C LEU A 138 1.54 -13.79 -17.11
N GLY A 139 2.18 -14.07 -18.26
CA GLY A 139 1.87 -13.44 -19.54
C GLY A 139 0.47 -13.76 -20.08
N GLY A 140 -0.18 -14.81 -19.59
CA GLY A 140 -1.58 -15.11 -19.90
C GLY A 140 -2.58 -14.07 -19.39
N PHE A 141 -2.20 -13.33 -18.33
CA PHE A 141 -3.06 -12.30 -17.71
C PHE A 141 -2.41 -10.90 -17.71
N ASP A 142 -1.08 -10.84 -17.72
CA ASP A 142 -0.29 -9.61 -17.60
C ASP A 142 0.12 -9.08 -18.97
N LYS A 143 -0.66 -8.12 -19.47
CA LYS A 143 -0.46 -7.40 -20.73
C LYS A 143 0.50 -6.22 -20.55
N PRO A 144 1.11 -5.67 -21.62
CA PRO A 144 2.27 -4.76 -21.50
C PRO A 144 1.94 -3.34 -21.01
N PHE A 145 0.79 -3.10 -20.40
CA PHE A 145 0.29 -1.76 -20.06
C PHE A 145 0.35 -1.42 -18.56
N ASN A 146 0.96 -2.27 -17.74
CA ASN A 146 0.80 -2.22 -16.28
C ASN A 146 1.90 -1.48 -15.54
N GLN A 147 1.88 -0.14 -15.55
CA GLN A 147 2.91 0.64 -14.89
C GLN A 147 2.36 1.90 -14.20
N ALA A 148 2.98 2.22 -13.07
CA ALA A 148 2.73 3.28 -12.07
C ALA A 148 1.29 3.48 -11.54
N PRO A 149 1.00 3.20 -10.25
CA PRO A 149 1.88 2.62 -9.22
C PRO A 149 1.96 1.10 -9.32
N SER A 150 3.09 0.49 -8.94
CA SER A 150 3.17 -0.98 -8.88
C SER A 150 2.26 -1.52 -7.77
N LEU A 151 1.17 -2.19 -8.17
CA LEU A 151 0.32 -2.93 -7.25
C LEU A 151 1.12 -4.03 -6.53
N HIS A 152 2.07 -4.67 -7.23
CA HIS A 152 2.93 -5.70 -6.66
C HIS A 152 3.76 -5.17 -5.49
N ILE A 153 4.37 -3.98 -5.64
CA ILE A 153 5.12 -3.33 -4.57
C ILE A 153 4.20 -2.81 -3.45
N ALA A 154 3.00 -2.32 -3.78
CA ALA A 154 2.01 -1.94 -2.77
C ALA A 154 1.61 -3.14 -1.90
N LEU A 155 1.33 -4.29 -2.52
CA LEU A 155 1.06 -5.56 -1.84
C LEU A 155 2.26 -6.02 -1.01
N LEU A 156 3.47 -5.92 -1.56
CA LEU A 156 4.71 -6.22 -0.84
C LEU A 156 4.82 -5.40 0.45
N VAL A 157 4.59 -4.09 0.42
CA VAL A 157 4.64 -3.25 1.63
C VAL A 157 3.58 -3.67 2.65
N ILE A 158 2.36 -3.97 2.19
CA ILE A 158 1.25 -4.39 3.07
C ILE A 158 1.53 -5.75 3.73
N ILE A 159 1.98 -6.73 2.94
CA ILE A 159 2.29 -8.09 3.39
C ILE A 159 3.54 -8.08 4.28
N TRP A 160 4.56 -7.31 3.91
CA TRP A 160 5.74 -7.08 4.73
C TRP A 160 5.37 -6.55 6.12
N ASP A 161 4.50 -5.54 6.18
CA ASP A 161 3.98 -4.97 7.43
C ASP A 161 3.21 -5.97 8.28
N HIS A 162 2.42 -6.83 7.63
CA HIS A 162 1.63 -7.85 8.29
C HIS A 162 2.52 -8.90 8.97
N TRP A 163 3.51 -9.45 8.25
CA TRP A 163 4.38 -10.51 8.77
C TRP A 163 5.45 -10.00 9.71
N ARG A 164 6.01 -8.80 9.50
CA ARG A 164 7.05 -8.26 10.40
C ARG A 164 6.55 -8.03 11.82
N GLN A 165 5.24 -7.88 12.02
CA GLN A 165 4.62 -7.74 13.34
C GLN A 165 4.40 -9.10 14.04
N ARG A 166 4.47 -10.21 13.27
CA ARG A 166 4.25 -11.58 13.75
C ARG A 166 5.55 -12.36 13.92
N LEU A 167 6.59 -11.99 13.17
CA LEU A 167 7.90 -12.66 13.18
C LEU A 167 8.88 -11.95 14.11
N GLY A 168 9.73 -12.73 14.77
CA GLY A 168 10.81 -12.23 15.63
C GLY A 168 12.14 -12.93 15.35
N GLY A 169 13.23 -12.35 15.86
CA GLY A 169 14.56 -12.95 15.80
C GLY A 169 15.07 -13.21 14.37
N PRO A 170 15.76 -14.34 14.12
CA PRO A 170 16.33 -14.67 12.80
C PRO A 170 15.28 -14.78 11.68
N LEU A 171 14.05 -15.22 11.98
CA LEU A 171 12.98 -15.32 10.99
C LEU A 171 12.57 -13.95 10.44
N LEU A 172 12.62 -12.91 11.28
CA LEU A 172 12.36 -11.54 10.82
C LEU A 172 13.43 -11.06 9.84
N ALA A 173 14.70 -11.36 10.10
CA ALA A 173 15.80 -11.03 9.20
C ALA A 173 15.66 -11.76 7.85
N LEU A 174 15.33 -13.06 7.88
CA LEU A 174 15.04 -13.83 6.67
C LEU A 174 13.85 -13.24 5.89
N TRP A 175 12.80 -12.83 6.60
CA TRP A 175 11.63 -12.19 5.98
C TRP A 175 11.97 -10.86 5.31
N HIS A 176 12.81 -10.03 5.92
CA HIS A 176 13.33 -8.81 5.29
C HIS A 176 14.14 -9.12 4.03
N GLY A 177 15.03 -10.11 4.09
CA GLY A 177 15.81 -10.55 2.93
C GLY A 177 14.92 -11.05 1.79
N TRP A 178 13.89 -11.83 2.11
CA TRP A 178 12.94 -12.32 1.12
C TRP A 178 12.11 -11.18 0.52
N CYS A 179 11.59 -10.26 1.33
CA CYS A 179 10.86 -9.07 0.85
C CYS A 179 11.73 -8.19 -0.05
N PHE A 180 13.01 -8.02 0.28
CA PHE A 180 13.96 -7.31 -0.58
C PHE A 180 14.12 -8.01 -1.93
N LEU A 181 14.20 -9.35 -1.94
CA LEU A 181 14.28 -10.14 -3.16
C LEU A 181 13.01 -10.03 -4.02
N ILE A 182 11.82 -10.02 -3.40
CA ILE A 182 10.55 -9.73 -4.10
C ILE A 182 10.61 -8.32 -4.72
N GLY A 183 11.03 -7.32 -3.94
CA GLY A 183 11.17 -5.95 -4.44
C GLY A 183 12.16 -5.83 -5.60
N ALA A 184 13.32 -6.49 -5.52
CA ALA A 184 14.31 -6.51 -6.60
C ALA A 184 13.86 -7.34 -7.81
N SER A 185 13.00 -8.34 -7.59
CA SER A 185 12.49 -9.19 -8.66
C SER A 185 11.68 -8.40 -9.70
N VAL A 186 10.98 -7.34 -9.30
CA VAL A 186 10.16 -6.56 -10.24
C VAL A 186 10.99 -5.89 -11.35
N LEU A 187 12.22 -5.49 -11.02
CA LEU A 187 13.17 -4.93 -11.97
C LEU A 187 13.87 -6.01 -12.77
N THR A 188 14.34 -7.08 -12.12
CA THR A 188 15.12 -8.13 -12.79
C THR A 188 14.27 -9.09 -13.64
N THR A 189 12.95 -9.07 -13.46
CA THR A 189 11.97 -9.72 -14.36
C THR A 189 11.44 -8.78 -15.44
N TRP A 190 11.89 -7.52 -15.46
CA TRP A 190 11.42 -6.45 -16.34
C TRP A 190 9.90 -6.26 -16.34
N GLN A 191 9.24 -6.48 -15.19
CA GLN A 191 7.80 -6.27 -15.06
C GLN A 191 7.47 -4.81 -14.76
N HIS A 192 8.34 -4.14 -14.01
CA HIS A 192 8.15 -2.76 -13.57
C HIS A 192 9.39 -1.91 -13.85
N HIS A 193 9.17 -0.63 -14.09
CA HIS A 193 10.24 0.36 -14.09
C HIS A 193 10.54 0.83 -12.68
N PHE A 194 11.71 1.44 -12.49
CA PHE A 194 12.14 1.89 -11.16
C PHE A 194 11.12 2.83 -10.51
N ILE A 195 10.47 3.69 -11.30
CA ILE A 195 9.49 4.66 -10.78
C ILE A 195 8.22 4.02 -10.19
N ASP A 196 7.91 2.79 -10.59
CA ASP A 196 6.76 2.05 -10.09
C ASP A 196 6.98 1.60 -8.63
N ILE A 197 8.24 1.48 -8.21
CA ILE A 197 8.62 1.03 -6.86
C ILE A 197 8.30 2.09 -5.79
N PRO A 198 8.82 3.34 -5.85
CA PRO A 198 8.49 4.34 -4.84
C PRO A 198 7.01 4.73 -4.86
N THR A 199 6.38 4.78 -6.05
CA THR A 199 4.94 5.08 -6.17
C THR A 199 4.07 3.94 -5.61
N GLY A 200 4.43 2.67 -5.88
CA GLY A 200 3.80 1.50 -5.29
C GLY A 200 4.01 1.42 -3.77
N ALA A 201 5.20 1.74 -3.28
CA ALA A 201 5.49 1.78 -1.85
C ALA A 201 4.68 2.87 -1.14
N LEU A 202 4.60 4.07 -1.72
CA LEU A 202 3.78 5.16 -1.22
C LEU A 202 2.30 4.75 -1.10
N LEU A 203 1.77 4.06 -2.12
CA LEU A 203 0.42 3.50 -2.10
C LEU A 203 0.24 2.43 -1.02
N GLY A 204 1.21 1.53 -0.86
CA GLY A 204 1.20 0.52 0.20
C GLY A 204 1.16 1.15 1.59
N PHE A 205 2.00 2.17 1.85
CA PHE A 205 1.97 2.92 3.10
C PHE A 205 0.67 3.70 3.29
N PHE A 206 0.10 4.27 2.22
CA PHE A 206 -1.21 4.91 2.27
C PHE A 206 -2.30 3.93 2.70
N ALA A 207 -2.33 2.72 2.14
CA ALA A 207 -3.28 1.69 2.56
C ALA A 207 -3.09 1.27 4.02
N LEU A 208 -1.84 1.12 4.47
CA LEU A 208 -1.51 0.84 5.88
C LEU A 208 -1.95 1.96 6.83
N TRP A 209 -1.81 3.21 6.40
CA TRP A 209 -2.29 4.36 7.16
C TRP A 209 -3.82 4.39 7.19
N LEU A 210 -4.49 4.17 6.06
CA LEU A 210 -5.95 4.22 5.99
C LEU A 210 -6.61 3.12 6.86
N PHE A 211 -5.99 1.94 6.92
CA PHE A 211 -6.45 0.82 7.75
C PHE A 211 -5.35 0.37 8.72
N PRO A 212 -5.15 1.06 9.85
CA PRO A 212 -4.06 0.76 10.77
C PRO A 212 -4.22 -0.62 11.42
N ALA A 213 -3.10 -1.26 11.78
CA ALA A 213 -3.12 -2.62 12.34
C ALA A 213 -3.82 -2.67 13.70
N LYS A 214 -3.62 -1.61 14.50
CA LYS A 214 -4.23 -1.41 15.82
C LYS A 214 -4.77 0.02 15.92
N GLY A 215 -5.76 0.23 16.77
CA GLY A 215 -6.39 1.53 16.97
C GLY A 215 -7.53 1.84 16.01
N GLU A 216 -8.01 3.08 16.10
CA GLU A 216 -9.13 3.60 15.32
C GLU A 216 -8.74 3.91 13.87
N MET A 217 -9.71 3.85 12.96
CA MET A 217 -9.51 4.23 11.57
C MET A 217 -9.41 5.77 11.48
N PRO A 218 -8.50 6.33 10.66
CA PRO A 218 -8.31 7.79 10.54
C PRO A 218 -9.57 8.56 10.14
N PHE A 219 -10.54 7.90 9.50
CA PHE A 219 -11.80 8.50 9.06
C PHE A 219 -12.99 8.21 10.00
N ALA A 220 -12.82 7.36 11.03
CA ALA A 220 -13.90 7.02 11.94
C ALA A 220 -14.39 8.25 12.71
N GLY A 221 -15.69 8.53 12.69
CA GLY A 221 -16.25 9.71 13.38
C GLY A 221 -15.80 11.05 12.79
N PHE A 222 -15.41 11.09 11.52
CA PHE A 222 -15.15 12.34 10.80
C PHE A 222 -16.36 13.28 10.90
N ARG A 223 -16.13 14.52 11.34
CA ARG A 223 -17.14 15.58 11.38
C ARG A 223 -16.51 16.86 10.90
N LEU A 224 -17.12 17.50 9.90
CA LEU A 224 -16.62 18.75 9.36
C LEU A 224 -16.46 19.78 10.50
N THR A 225 -15.27 20.35 10.62
CA THR A 225 -14.98 21.28 11.72
C THR A 225 -15.79 22.58 11.58
N ALA A 226 -16.36 23.04 12.69
CA ALA A 226 -17.03 24.34 12.77
C ALA A 226 -16.03 25.48 13.01
N ASP A 227 -14.84 25.17 13.56
CA ASP A 227 -13.82 26.16 13.85
C ASP A 227 -13.30 26.82 12.56
N ALA A 228 -13.39 28.15 12.50
CA ALA A 228 -12.95 28.94 11.37
C ALA A 228 -11.42 28.82 11.16
N LYS A 229 -10.64 28.72 12.23
CA LYS A 229 -9.18 28.61 12.14
C LYS A 229 -8.77 27.25 11.56
N ALA A 230 -9.34 26.15 12.07
CA ALA A 230 -9.13 24.82 11.50
C ALA A 230 -9.55 24.72 10.03
N ARG A 231 -10.70 25.30 9.64
CA ARG A 231 -11.12 25.36 8.22
C ARG A 231 -10.10 26.10 7.35
N ARG A 232 -9.60 27.25 7.80
CA ARG A 232 -8.58 28.00 7.07
C ARG A 232 -7.31 27.18 6.89
N LEU A 233 -6.83 26.51 7.94
CA LEU A 233 -5.66 25.63 7.86
C LEU A 233 -5.90 24.47 6.90
N SER A 234 -7.06 23.80 6.98
CA SER A 234 -7.44 22.72 6.06
C SER A 234 -7.39 23.19 4.60
N LEU A 235 -7.94 24.36 4.29
CA LEU A 235 -7.90 24.95 2.95
C LEU A 235 -6.47 25.29 2.51
N CYS A 236 -5.65 25.91 3.38
CA CYS A 236 -4.26 26.21 3.06
C CYS A 236 -3.45 24.93 2.74
N TYR A 237 -3.59 23.87 3.55
CA TYR A 237 -2.93 22.59 3.28
C TYR A 237 -3.48 21.90 2.03
N ALA A 238 -4.80 21.98 1.77
CA ALA A 238 -5.41 21.41 0.57
C ALA A 238 -4.95 22.13 -0.70
N LEU A 239 -4.85 23.46 -0.69
CA LEU A 239 -4.31 24.25 -1.79
C LEU A 239 -2.83 23.93 -2.01
N GLY A 240 -2.04 23.83 -0.93
CA GLY A 240 -0.64 23.40 -1.02
C GLY A 240 -0.49 22.00 -1.65
N ALA A 241 -1.32 21.05 -1.21
CA ALA A 241 -1.35 19.70 -1.79
C ALA A 241 -1.70 19.73 -3.29
N ALA A 242 -2.71 20.52 -3.68
CA ALA A 242 -3.12 20.66 -5.08
C ALA A 242 -2.03 21.29 -5.95
N LEU A 243 -1.34 22.32 -5.46
CA LEU A 243 -0.23 22.97 -6.16
C LEU A 243 0.95 22.02 -6.36
N VAL A 244 1.34 21.28 -5.32
CA VAL A 244 2.44 20.30 -5.40
C VAL A 244 2.06 19.14 -6.34
N LEU A 245 0.81 18.67 -6.29
CA LEU A 245 0.31 17.64 -7.20
C LEU A 245 0.27 18.12 -8.66
N ALA A 246 -0.17 19.35 -8.91
CA ALA A 246 -0.11 19.96 -10.24
C ALA A 246 1.33 20.09 -10.73
N GLY A 247 2.27 20.46 -9.85
CA GLY A 247 3.70 20.46 -10.14
C GLY A 247 4.24 19.07 -10.50
N ALA A 248 3.78 18.01 -9.83
CA ALA A 248 4.11 16.63 -10.18
C ALA A 248 3.57 16.25 -11.57
N ALA A 249 2.30 16.56 -11.83
CA ALA A 249 1.61 16.24 -13.09
C ALA A 249 2.19 17.00 -14.29
N ILE A 250 2.61 18.25 -14.12
CA ILE A 250 3.28 19.02 -15.18
C ILE A 250 4.74 18.56 -15.29
N GLY A 251 5.42 18.37 -14.17
CA GLY A 251 6.83 18.01 -14.12
C GLY A 251 7.13 16.65 -14.75
N VAL A 252 6.20 15.69 -14.69
CA VAL A 252 6.40 14.35 -15.28
C VAL A 252 6.61 14.39 -16.80
N PHE A 253 6.09 15.41 -17.50
CA PHE A 253 6.35 15.63 -18.92
C PHE A 253 7.80 16.02 -19.23
N PHE A 254 8.54 16.51 -18.23
CA PHE A 254 9.94 16.91 -18.36
C PHE A 254 10.89 15.91 -17.70
N SER A 255 10.50 15.34 -16.55
CA SER A 255 11.30 14.38 -15.81
C SER A 255 10.45 13.49 -14.91
N ALA A 256 10.71 12.19 -14.96
CA ALA A 256 10.13 11.20 -14.05
C ALA A 256 10.38 11.51 -12.56
N ILE A 257 11.45 12.24 -12.24
CA ILE A 257 11.79 12.65 -10.87
C ILE A 257 10.68 13.52 -10.26
N ALA A 258 9.89 14.23 -11.07
CA ALA A 258 8.77 15.04 -10.59
C ALA A 258 7.74 14.22 -9.81
N LEU A 259 7.63 12.91 -10.04
CA LEU A 259 6.73 12.03 -9.30
C LEU A 259 7.11 11.90 -7.81
N VAL A 260 8.34 12.27 -7.40
CA VAL A 260 8.72 12.40 -5.99
C VAL A 260 7.80 13.40 -5.26
N LEU A 261 7.26 14.40 -5.96
CA LEU A 261 6.34 15.40 -5.40
C LEU A 261 4.99 14.80 -4.96
N LEU A 262 4.64 13.58 -5.42
CA LEU A 262 3.44 12.88 -4.93
C LEU A 262 3.51 12.63 -3.42
N TRP A 263 4.70 12.43 -2.86
CA TRP A 263 4.89 12.18 -1.44
C TRP A 263 4.56 13.41 -0.56
N PRO A 264 5.15 14.60 -0.76
CA PRO A 264 4.73 15.80 -0.03
C PRO A 264 3.30 16.21 -0.36
N ALA A 265 2.80 16.02 -1.58
CA ALA A 265 1.39 16.30 -1.90
C ALA A 265 0.44 15.44 -1.03
N LEU A 266 0.71 14.14 -0.93
CA LEU A 266 -0.07 13.23 -0.07
C LEU A 266 0.05 13.61 1.41
N ALA A 267 1.25 13.97 1.88
CA ALA A 267 1.45 14.42 3.26
C ALA A 267 0.58 15.64 3.59
N LEU A 268 0.57 16.65 2.71
CA LEU A 268 -0.25 17.85 2.86
C LEU A 268 -1.74 17.54 2.79
N ALA A 269 -2.16 16.64 1.91
CA ALA A 269 -3.56 16.19 1.83
C ALA A 269 -4.02 15.49 3.11
N ILE A 270 -3.17 14.65 3.71
CA ILE A 270 -3.46 13.99 4.99
C ILE A 270 -3.58 15.02 6.12
N VAL A 271 -2.71 16.04 6.16
CA VAL A 271 -2.80 17.13 7.15
C VAL A 271 -4.06 17.99 6.93
N ALA A 272 -4.40 18.29 5.67
CA ALA A 272 -5.64 18.97 5.33
C ALA A 272 -6.87 18.19 5.83
N PHE A 273 -6.86 16.87 5.68
CA PHE A 273 -7.89 15.96 6.18
C PHE A 273 -7.98 15.95 7.72
N ALA A 274 -6.84 16.01 8.41
CA ALA A 274 -6.79 16.16 9.88
C ALA A 274 -7.55 17.42 10.32
N TYR A 275 -7.20 18.58 9.76
CA TYR A 275 -7.84 19.86 10.07
C TYR A 275 -9.29 19.98 9.59
N ALA A 276 -9.68 19.24 8.54
CA ALA A 276 -11.04 19.26 8.01
C ALA A 276 -12.07 18.68 8.99
N GLY A 277 -11.66 17.74 9.84
CA GLY A 277 -12.61 17.03 10.71
C GLY A 277 -12.18 15.64 11.18
N ALA A 278 -11.05 15.11 10.71
CA ALA A 278 -10.56 13.81 11.14
C ALA A 278 -9.88 13.87 12.52
N GLY A 279 -9.25 15.01 12.85
CA GLY A 279 -8.58 15.24 14.13
C GLY A 279 -7.24 14.50 14.27
N ALA A 280 -6.72 14.45 15.51
CA ALA A 280 -5.37 13.98 15.82
C ALA A 280 -5.10 12.50 15.49
N LYS A 281 -6.13 11.66 15.39
CA LYS A 281 -6.00 10.23 15.05
C LYS A 281 -5.31 9.99 13.71
N VAL A 282 -5.34 10.96 12.80
CA VAL A 282 -4.60 10.94 11.53
C VAL A 282 -3.10 10.73 11.73
N PHE A 283 -2.54 11.25 12.83
CA PHE A 283 -1.13 11.10 13.15
C PHE A 283 -0.79 9.72 13.74
N GLN A 284 -1.78 8.91 14.11
CA GLN A 284 -1.60 7.54 14.63
C GLN A 284 -0.57 7.44 15.76
N LYS A 285 -0.61 8.42 16.66
CA LYS A 285 0.19 8.45 17.90
C LYS A 285 -0.53 7.59 18.94
N THR A 286 0.15 6.58 19.48
CA THR A 286 -0.36 5.75 20.58
C THR A 286 -0.27 6.51 21.91
N ALA A 287 -0.95 6.00 22.94
CA ALA A 287 -0.87 6.56 24.29
C ALA A 287 0.58 6.61 24.82
N ASP A 288 1.42 5.64 24.42
CA ASP A 288 2.85 5.58 24.76
C ASP A 288 3.73 6.54 23.93
N GLY A 289 3.12 7.45 23.15
CA GLY A 289 3.81 8.42 22.31
C GLY A 289 4.41 7.86 21.02
N GLN A 290 4.27 6.56 20.75
CA GLN A 290 4.80 5.94 19.54
C GLN A 290 3.91 6.24 18.33
N VAL A 291 4.53 6.53 17.20
CA VAL A 291 3.83 6.76 15.93
C VAL A 291 3.98 5.53 15.04
N SER A 292 2.89 5.10 14.42
CA SER A 292 2.91 4.03 13.42
C SER A 292 3.93 4.31 12.30
N LEU A 293 4.49 3.24 11.73
CA LEU A 293 5.46 3.36 10.64
C LEU A 293 4.84 4.06 9.41
N ALA A 294 3.60 3.71 9.05
CA ALA A 294 2.90 4.30 7.93
C ALA A 294 2.73 5.81 8.09
N SER A 295 2.26 6.28 9.26
CA SER A 295 2.15 7.71 9.56
C SER A 295 3.52 8.40 9.53
N ARG A 296 4.56 7.77 10.09
CA ARG A 296 5.92 8.32 10.11
C ARG A 296 6.47 8.53 8.69
N ILE A 297 6.29 7.57 7.80
CA ILE A 297 6.77 7.65 6.41
C ILE A 297 5.93 8.64 5.62
N LEU A 298 4.60 8.52 5.62
CA LEU A 298 3.73 9.39 4.83
C LEU A 298 3.85 10.86 5.24
N LEU A 299 3.95 11.15 6.53
CA LEU A 299 4.05 12.51 7.05
C LEU A 299 5.49 13.00 7.23
N TRP A 300 6.48 12.24 6.78
CA TRP A 300 7.88 12.64 6.87
C TRP A 300 8.17 14.02 6.25
N PRO A 301 7.70 14.33 5.02
CA PRO A 301 7.94 15.65 4.42
C PRO A 301 7.36 16.80 5.26
N TYR A 302 6.18 16.59 5.85
CA TYR A 302 5.55 17.57 6.74
C TYR A 302 6.35 17.79 8.02
N ARG A 303 6.89 16.72 8.62
CA ARG A 303 7.67 16.79 9.87
C ARG A 303 9.02 17.48 9.68
N LEU A 304 9.67 17.27 8.54
CA LEU A 304 10.91 17.98 8.20
C LEU A 304 10.70 19.49 8.08
N ALA A 305 9.54 19.93 7.62
CA ALA A 305 9.20 21.35 7.52
C ALA A 305 8.87 22.00 8.87
N ARG A 306 8.65 21.22 9.94
CA ARG A 306 8.35 21.71 11.30
C ARG A 306 9.14 20.92 12.36
N PRO A 307 10.47 21.05 12.40
CA PRO A 307 11.28 20.38 13.43
C PRO A 307 10.99 21.00 14.81
N GLY A 308 10.51 20.20 15.77
CA GLY A 308 10.48 20.57 17.19
C GLY A 308 9.15 21.06 17.78
N GLN A 309 8.01 20.98 17.09
CA GLN A 309 6.69 21.19 17.70
C GLN A 309 6.02 19.83 17.97
N ASP A 310 5.75 19.53 19.24
CA ASP A 310 4.94 18.37 19.63
C ASP A 310 3.58 18.44 18.92
N ILE A 311 3.29 17.37 18.20
CA ILE A 311 2.16 17.27 17.30
C ILE A 311 0.91 17.03 18.14
N ASP A 312 0.16 18.08 18.42
CA ASP A 312 -1.28 18.02 18.69
C ASP A 312 -1.99 19.08 17.84
N PRO A 313 -2.97 18.69 16.99
CA PRO A 313 -3.88 19.63 16.32
C PRO A 313 -4.91 20.24 17.28
#